data_AF-A0A401SV39-F1
#
_entry.id   AF-A0A401SV39-F1
#
_cell.length_a   1.000
_cell.length_b   1.000
_cell.length_c   1.000
_cell.angle_alpha   90.00
_cell.angle_beta   90.00
_cell.angle_gamma   90.00
#
_symmetry.space_group_name_H-M   'P 1'
#
loop_
_entity.id
_entity.type
_entity.pdbx_description
1 polymer ?
#
loop_
_entity_poly.entity_id
_entity_poly.type
_entity_poly.pdbx_seq_one_letter_code
_entity_poly.pdbx_strand_id
1 'polypeptide(L)'
;MRMTRTRIGPIKDGSGRLCIELEEIGEVFNEYFSSVFTNERDRIVEEESMKRTGKLEEILVRKEDVLGILKNLRIDKSPGPDGIYPRIMWEAREEIAEQLGVEGWVSKFADYTKIGGVVDSEEGCCRLQRDLDMMQSWAEEWQMEFNPVKCEVFHFGRTNKNAEYRVNGRVLSKVEEQRDLGVYVHRSLKVATQVDKACKKAYGVFAFISRGIEFKSREVMLQLYRTLVRPHLEYCVQFWSF
;
A
#
# COMPACT_ATOMS: atom_id res chain seq x y z
N MET A 1 19.08 9.95 24.91
CA MET A 1 19.20 8.51 25.21
C MET A 1 20.19 7.90 24.23
N ARG A 2 21.41 7.55 24.67
CA ARG A 2 22.46 6.96 23.80
C ARG A 2 22.04 5.53 23.47
N MET A 3 21.73 5.23 22.21
CA MET A 3 21.58 3.83 21.77
C MET A 3 22.94 3.15 21.84
N THR A 4 23.10 2.21 22.76
CA THR A 4 24.21 1.25 22.74
C THR A 4 24.13 0.42 21.46
N ARG A 5 25.22 0.40 20.68
CA ARG A 5 25.36 -0.45 19.49
C ARG A 5 25.26 -1.92 19.93
N THR A 6 24.10 -2.53 19.74
CA THR A 6 23.92 -3.98 19.90
C THR A 6 24.83 -4.68 18.90
N ARG A 7 25.81 -5.45 19.37
CA ARG A 7 26.63 -6.29 18.49
C ARG A 7 25.79 -7.44 17.96
N ILE A 8 25.94 -7.75 16.68
CA ILE A 8 25.34 -8.94 16.06
C ILE A 8 25.99 -10.16 16.73
N GLY A 9 25.18 -11.15 17.14
CA GLY A 9 25.67 -12.39 17.75
C GLY A 9 26.39 -13.30 16.74
N PRO A 10 27.02 -14.39 17.20
CA PRO A 10 27.72 -15.33 16.32
C PRO A 10 26.77 -15.92 15.27
N ILE A 11 27.21 -16.03 14.02
CA ILE A 11 26.44 -16.65 12.93
C ILE A 11 27.20 -17.85 12.35
N LYS A 12 26.50 -18.72 11.61
CA LYS A 12 27.14 -19.88 10.94
C LYS A 12 27.36 -19.60 9.46
N ASP A 13 28.53 -19.96 8.96
CA ASP A 13 28.81 -19.96 7.51
C ASP A 13 28.13 -21.15 6.79
N GLY A 14 28.24 -21.20 5.46
CA GLY A 14 27.69 -22.27 4.63
C GLY A 14 28.26 -23.67 4.92
N SER A 15 29.38 -23.76 5.65
CA SER A 15 30.00 -25.00 6.11
C SER A 15 29.61 -25.38 7.54
N GLY A 16 28.79 -24.56 8.20
CA GLY A 16 28.34 -24.76 9.58
C GLY A 16 29.32 -24.29 10.65
N ARG A 17 30.43 -23.63 10.28
CA ARG A 17 31.39 -23.05 11.22
C ARG A 17 30.84 -21.78 11.84
N LEU A 18 31.15 -21.56 13.12
CA LEU A 18 30.67 -20.40 13.87
C LEU A 18 31.60 -19.20 13.63
N CYS A 19 31.09 -18.16 12.99
CA CYS A 19 31.76 -16.88 12.78
C CYS A 19 31.41 -15.92 13.92
N ILE A 20 32.44 -15.40 14.58
CA ILE A 20 32.33 -14.48 15.73
C ILE A 20 32.90 -13.10 15.42
N GLU A 21 33.84 -13.01 14.48
CA GLU A 21 34.48 -11.76 14.10
C GLU A 21 33.62 -10.99 13.09
N LEU A 22 33.49 -9.68 13.29
CA LEU A 22 32.59 -8.83 12.49
C LEU A 22 32.88 -8.86 10.99
N GLU A 23 34.14 -9.09 10.61
CA GLU A 23 34.59 -9.20 9.22
C GLU A 23 34.08 -10.49 8.59
N GLU A 24 34.29 -11.64 9.25
CA GLU A 24 33.76 -12.95 8.82
C GLU A 24 32.23 -12.94 8.73
N ILE A 25 31.58 -12.31 9.72
CA ILE A 25 30.12 -12.14 9.72
C ILE A 25 29.67 -11.33 8.49
N GLY A 26 30.42 -10.28 8.14
CA GLY A 26 30.17 -9.46 6.95
C GLY A 26 30.31 -10.24 5.65
N GLU A 27 31.33 -11.10 5.54
CA GLU A 27 31.54 -11.96 4.38
C GLU A 27 30.42 -12.99 4.21
N VAL A 28 30.00 -13.65 5.30
CA VAL A 28 28.89 -14.62 5.28
C VAL A 28 27.59 -13.95 4.86
N PHE A 29 27.30 -12.73 5.34
CA PHE A 29 26.15 -11.98 4.87
C PHE A 29 26.27 -11.62 3.39
N ASN A 30 27.44 -11.16 2.95
CA ASN A 30 27.66 -10.79 1.56
C ASN A 30 27.47 -11.98 0.60
N GLU A 31 27.98 -13.16 0.97
CA GLU A 31 27.80 -14.39 0.21
C GLU A 31 26.33 -14.80 0.15
N TYR A 32 25.66 -14.82 1.30
CA TYR A 32 24.23 -15.15 1.38
C TYR A 32 23.38 -14.21 0.55
N PHE A 33 23.50 -12.89 0.74
CA PHE A 33 22.68 -11.92 0.02
C PHE A 33 22.98 -11.93 -1.48
N SER A 34 24.25 -12.06 -1.88
CA SER A 34 24.62 -12.20 -3.29
C SER A 34 23.97 -13.41 -3.95
N SER A 35 23.80 -14.52 -3.22
CA SER A 35 23.18 -15.75 -3.75
C SER A 35 21.67 -15.64 -3.99
N VAL A 36 20.98 -14.73 -3.31
CA VAL A 36 19.52 -14.55 -3.41
C VAL A 36 19.14 -13.62 -4.58
N PHE A 37 20.08 -12.83 -5.11
CA PHE A 37 19.83 -11.99 -6.28
C PHE A 37 19.93 -12.79 -7.58
N THR A 38 18.86 -12.77 -8.38
CA THR A 38 18.87 -13.26 -9.76
C THR A 38 19.73 -12.35 -10.64
N ASN A 39 20.66 -12.92 -11.40
CA ASN A 39 21.40 -12.21 -12.45
C ASN A 39 20.45 -11.90 -13.62
N GLU A 40 19.64 -10.85 -13.47
CA GLU A 40 18.83 -10.31 -14.55
C GLU A 40 19.74 -9.60 -15.54
N ARG A 41 19.71 -10.02 -16.81
CA ARG A 41 20.31 -9.25 -17.89
C ARG A 41 19.61 -7.89 -17.89
N ASP A 42 20.38 -6.80 -18.04
CA ASP A 42 19.92 -5.42 -18.26
C ASP A 42 19.01 -5.31 -19.51
N ARG A 43 17.86 -5.97 -19.50
CA ARG A 43 16.77 -5.69 -20.43
C ARG A 43 16.04 -4.54 -19.78
N ILE A 44 16.43 -3.33 -20.18
CA ILE A 44 15.54 -2.18 -20.13
C ILE A 44 14.26 -2.67 -20.83
N VAL A 45 13.22 -2.94 -20.06
CA VAL A 45 11.89 -3.11 -20.63
C VAL A 45 11.58 -1.74 -21.22
N GLU A 46 11.57 -1.65 -22.55
CA GLU A 46 11.03 -0.46 -23.20
C GLU A 46 9.62 -0.27 -22.67
N GLU A 47 9.38 0.86 -22.01
CA GLU A 47 8.06 1.25 -21.54
C GLU A 47 7.17 1.38 -22.77
N GLU A 48 6.43 0.33 -23.10
CA GLU A 48 5.25 0.48 -23.94
C GLU A 48 4.27 1.35 -23.17
N SER A 49 4.22 2.63 -23.53
CA SER A 49 3.20 3.55 -23.06
C SER A 49 1.83 3.01 -23.51
N MET A 50 1.18 2.22 -22.67
CA MET A 50 -0.24 1.94 -22.83
C MET A 50 -0.96 3.27 -22.71
N LYS A 51 -1.33 3.86 -23.86
CA LYS A 51 -2.25 4.99 -23.91
C LYS A 51 -3.58 4.52 -23.33
N ARG A 52 -3.82 4.82 -22.05
CA ARG A 52 -5.12 4.66 -21.42
C ARG A 52 -6.06 5.69 -22.04
N THR A 53 -6.87 5.26 -23.02
CA THR A 53 -7.82 6.10 -23.74
C THR A 53 -9.23 6.11 -23.14
N GLY A 54 -9.44 5.50 -21.97
CA GLY A 54 -10.71 5.57 -21.25
C GLY A 54 -10.60 6.47 -20.02
N LYS A 55 -11.48 7.47 -19.90
CA LYS A 55 -11.85 7.96 -18.56
C LYS A 55 -12.48 6.77 -17.82
N LEU A 56 -11.98 6.45 -16.62
CA LEU A 56 -12.74 5.60 -15.71
C LEU A 56 -14.01 6.37 -15.36
N GLU A 57 -15.12 5.94 -15.94
CA GLU A 57 -16.44 6.35 -15.46
C GLU A 57 -16.58 5.83 -14.02
N GLU A 58 -17.08 6.68 -13.14
CA GLU A 58 -17.29 6.34 -11.73
C GLU A 58 -18.39 5.27 -11.66
N ILE A 59 -17.99 4.00 -11.54
CA ILE A 59 -18.92 2.87 -11.41
C ILE A 59 -19.44 2.91 -9.98
N LEU A 60 -20.68 3.37 -9.80
CA LEU A 60 -21.38 3.33 -8.52
C LEU A 60 -22.17 2.02 -8.42
N VAL A 61 -21.78 1.15 -7.50
CA VAL A 61 -22.44 -0.15 -7.26
C VAL A 61 -23.37 0.01 -6.06
N ARG A 62 -24.70 0.01 -6.28
CA ARG A 62 -25.69 0.09 -5.20
C ARG A 62 -26.12 -1.29 -4.75
N LYS A 63 -26.48 -1.44 -3.47
CA LYS A 63 -27.03 -2.68 -2.91
C LYS A 63 -28.22 -3.20 -3.72
N GLU A 64 -29.11 -2.31 -4.15
CA GLU A 64 -30.31 -2.67 -4.92
C GLU A 64 -29.95 -3.22 -6.30
N ASP A 65 -28.94 -2.65 -6.95
CA ASP A 65 -28.47 -3.07 -8.28
C ASP A 65 -27.82 -4.46 -8.19
N VAL A 66 -26.99 -4.68 -7.17
CA VAL A 66 -26.38 -5.99 -6.89
C VAL A 66 -27.44 -7.03 -6.59
N LEU A 67 -28.39 -6.72 -5.70
CA LEU A 67 -29.52 -7.61 -5.41
C LEU A 67 -30.34 -7.90 -6.66
N GLY A 68 -30.59 -6.89 -7.51
CA GLY A 68 -31.32 -7.05 -8.76
C GLY A 68 -30.61 -8.02 -9.72
N ILE A 69 -29.30 -7.90 -9.86
CA ILE A 69 -28.50 -8.81 -10.70
C ILE A 69 -28.49 -10.22 -10.11
N LEU A 70 -28.18 -10.35 -8.81
CA LEU A 70 -28.11 -11.65 -8.15
C LEU A 70 -29.47 -12.34 -8.09
N LYS A 71 -30.58 -11.61 -7.93
CA LYS A 71 -31.96 -12.13 -7.99
C LYS A 71 -32.43 -12.53 -9.40
N ASN A 72 -31.66 -12.26 -10.44
CA ASN A 72 -31.96 -12.69 -11.80
C ASN A 72 -30.97 -13.75 -12.31
N LEU A 73 -30.05 -14.23 -11.45
CA LEU A 73 -29.05 -15.22 -11.82
C LEU A 73 -29.71 -16.57 -12.11
N ARG A 74 -29.26 -17.24 -13.18
CA ARG A 74 -29.67 -18.62 -13.47
C ARG A 74 -28.91 -19.60 -12.57
N ILE A 75 -29.52 -19.94 -11.44
CA ILE A 75 -28.92 -20.74 -10.36
C ILE A 75 -28.52 -22.17 -10.75
N ASP A 76 -29.07 -22.69 -11.85
CA ASP A 76 -28.84 -24.03 -12.38
C ASP A 76 -27.63 -24.14 -13.30
N LYS A 77 -26.92 -23.03 -13.54
CA LYS A 77 -25.76 -22.98 -14.44
C LYS A 77 -24.47 -23.48 -13.78
N SER A 78 -23.59 -23.97 -14.64
CA SER A 78 -22.22 -24.37 -14.30
C SER A 78 -21.41 -23.19 -13.73
N PRO A 79 -20.37 -23.46 -12.93
CA PRO A 79 -19.56 -22.43 -12.31
C PRO A 79 -18.72 -21.67 -13.35
N GLY A 80 -18.35 -20.44 -13.01
CA GLY A 80 -17.48 -19.61 -13.85
C GLY A 80 -16.02 -20.08 -13.86
N PRO A 81 -15.12 -19.36 -14.56
CA PRO A 81 -13.67 -19.62 -14.53
C PRO A 81 -13.06 -19.51 -13.12
N ASP A 82 -13.76 -18.82 -12.22
CA ASP A 82 -13.47 -18.68 -10.79
C ASP A 82 -13.88 -19.91 -9.96
N GLY A 83 -14.61 -20.86 -10.54
CA GLY A 83 -15.13 -22.04 -9.85
C GLY A 83 -16.34 -21.78 -8.96
N ILE A 84 -16.90 -20.57 -8.96
CA ILE A 84 -18.02 -20.19 -8.10
C ILE A 84 -19.34 -20.52 -8.79
N TYR A 85 -20.19 -21.29 -8.11
CA TYR A 85 -21.50 -21.64 -8.64
C TYR A 85 -22.51 -20.49 -8.49
N PRO A 86 -23.32 -20.22 -9.52
CA PRO A 86 -24.41 -19.23 -9.48
C PRO A 86 -25.36 -19.39 -8.28
N ARG A 87 -25.63 -20.62 -7.86
CA ARG A 87 -26.43 -20.93 -6.67
C ARG A 87 -25.83 -20.32 -5.39
N ILE A 88 -24.51 -20.35 -5.24
CA ILE A 88 -23.84 -19.80 -4.05
C ILE A 88 -24.00 -18.28 -4.02
N MET A 89 -23.80 -17.62 -5.17
CA MET A 89 -24.00 -16.17 -5.29
C MET A 89 -25.45 -15.75 -5.02
N TRP A 90 -26.42 -16.60 -5.41
CA TRP A 90 -27.83 -16.37 -5.10
C TRP A 90 -28.14 -16.54 -3.62
N GLU A 91 -27.63 -17.61 -2.99
CA GLU A 91 -27.88 -17.91 -1.59
C GLU A 91 -27.25 -16.84 -0.69
N ALA A 92 -26.02 -16.43 -0.99
CA ALA A 92 -25.29 -15.37 -0.28
C ALA A 92 -25.58 -13.95 -0.79
N ARG A 93 -26.67 -13.74 -1.56
CA ARG A 93 -26.89 -12.46 -2.27
C ARG A 93 -27.11 -11.28 -1.34
N GLU A 94 -27.72 -11.51 -0.18
CA GLU A 94 -28.01 -10.43 0.77
C GLU A 94 -26.69 -9.97 1.40
N GLU A 95 -25.84 -10.92 1.77
CA GLU A 95 -24.50 -10.72 2.31
C GLU A 95 -23.56 -10.07 1.27
N ILE A 96 -23.58 -10.55 0.02
CA ILE A 96 -22.79 -9.98 -1.08
C ILE A 96 -23.25 -8.55 -1.37
N ALA A 97 -24.56 -8.30 -1.44
CA ALA A 97 -25.07 -6.97 -1.73
C ALA A 97 -24.88 -6.00 -0.56
N GLU A 98 -24.90 -6.47 0.68
CA GLU A 98 -24.55 -5.69 1.86
C GLU A 98 -23.06 -5.33 1.87
N GLN A 99 -22.18 -6.28 1.53
CA GLN A 99 -20.74 -6.04 1.39
C GLN A 99 -20.39 -5.13 0.20
N LEU A 100 -21.20 -5.14 -0.86
CA LEU A 100 -21.07 -4.26 -2.03
C LEU A 100 -21.90 -2.97 -1.92
N GLY A 101 -22.60 -2.75 -0.80
CA GLY A 101 -23.50 -1.61 -0.59
C GLY A 101 -22.79 -0.33 -0.16
N VAL A 102 -21.46 -0.33 -0.09
CA VAL A 102 -20.66 0.87 0.13
C VAL A 102 -20.81 1.80 -1.07
N GLU A 103 -21.32 3.01 -0.84
CA GLU A 103 -21.59 3.97 -1.91
C GLU A 103 -20.30 4.67 -2.39
N GLY A 104 -19.31 4.82 -1.50
CA GLY A 104 -17.98 5.33 -1.81
C GLY A 104 -17.07 4.32 -2.52
N TRP A 105 -15.86 4.77 -2.86
CA TRP A 105 -14.82 3.87 -3.36
C TRP A 105 -14.09 3.20 -2.19
N VAL A 106 -13.74 1.93 -2.37
CA VAL A 106 -12.93 1.14 -1.43
C VAL A 106 -11.69 0.63 -2.12
N SER A 107 -10.54 0.73 -1.46
CA SER A 107 -9.26 0.18 -1.92
C SER A 107 -8.60 -0.57 -0.78
N LYS A 108 -8.16 -1.81 -1.01
CA LYS A 108 -7.52 -2.65 0.00
C LYS A 108 -6.13 -3.11 -0.43
N PHE A 109 -5.21 -3.12 0.52
CA PHE A 109 -3.90 -3.75 0.40
C PHE A 109 -3.52 -4.39 1.74
N ALA A 110 -3.51 -5.72 1.80
CA ALA A 110 -3.36 -6.46 3.06
C ALA A 110 -4.34 -5.95 4.14
N ASP A 111 -3.83 -5.51 5.28
CA ASP A 111 -4.59 -4.91 6.40
C ASP A 111 -4.96 -3.44 6.17
N TYR A 112 -4.33 -2.76 5.20
CA TYR A 112 -4.64 -1.37 4.86
C TYR A 112 -5.91 -1.30 4.02
N THR A 113 -6.99 -0.78 4.61
CA THR A 113 -8.25 -0.48 3.92
C THR A 113 -8.43 1.03 3.84
N LYS A 114 -8.67 1.53 2.63
CA LYS A 114 -8.96 2.94 2.34
C LYS A 114 -10.37 3.02 1.79
N ILE A 115 -11.12 3.98 2.29
CA ILE A 115 -12.46 4.29 1.83
C ILE A 115 -12.56 5.80 1.62
N GLY A 116 -13.29 6.20 0.59
CA GLY A 116 -13.49 7.61 0.31
C GLY A 116 -14.67 7.87 -0.60
N GLY A 117 -15.05 9.15 -0.67
CA GLY A 117 -16.16 9.60 -1.49
C GLY A 117 -16.20 11.12 -1.56
N VAL A 118 -17.09 11.65 -2.39
CA VAL A 118 -17.30 13.10 -2.51
C VAL A 118 -18.08 13.62 -1.31
N VAL A 119 -17.48 14.57 -0.59
CA VAL A 119 -17.98 15.13 0.70
C VAL A 119 -18.14 16.65 0.66
N ASP A 120 -18.67 17.16 -0.45
CA ASP A 120 -18.96 18.58 -0.69
C ASP A 120 -20.25 19.08 -0.01
N SER A 121 -21.06 18.14 0.48
CA SER A 121 -22.38 18.35 1.07
C SER A 121 -22.51 17.62 2.40
N GLU A 122 -23.50 17.99 3.21
CA GLU A 122 -23.83 17.23 4.44
C GLU A 122 -24.26 15.81 4.11
N GLU A 123 -25.03 15.64 3.04
CA GLU A 123 -25.42 14.32 2.56
C GLU A 123 -24.19 13.47 2.20
N GLY A 124 -23.20 14.02 1.50
CA GLY A 124 -21.94 13.32 1.20
C GLY A 124 -21.16 12.92 2.46
N CYS A 125 -21.10 13.79 3.47
CA CYS A 125 -20.48 13.44 4.75
C CYS A 125 -21.24 12.30 5.45
N CYS A 126 -22.58 12.36 5.46
CA CYS A 126 -23.41 11.30 6.03
C CYS A 126 -23.28 9.97 5.26
N ARG A 127 -23.12 10.01 3.93
CA ARG A 127 -22.84 8.82 3.12
C ARG A 127 -21.52 8.16 3.52
N LEU A 128 -20.44 8.93 3.60
CA LEU A 128 -19.14 8.38 4.00
C LEU A 128 -19.13 7.83 5.43
N GLN A 129 -19.89 8.45 6.36
CA GLN A 129 -20.05 7.88 7.71
C GLN A 129 -20.85 6.57 7.68
N ARG A 130 -21.94 6.49 6.90
CA ARG A 130 -22.71 5.24 6.73
C ARG A 130 -21.85 4.12 6.16
N ASP A 131 -21.04 4.42 5.16
CA ASP A 131 -20.10 3.46 4.58
C ASP A 131 -19.08 2.96 5.64
N LEU A 132 -18.56 3.86 6.49
CA LEU A 132 -17.69 3.48 7.61
C LEU A 132 -18.41 2.61 8.63
N ASP A 133 -19.66 2.91 8.98
CA ASP A 133 -20.47 2.14 9.93
C ASP A 133 -20.76 0.72 9.40
N MET A 134 -21.02 0.60 8.09
CA MET A 134 -21.20 -0.70 7.41
C MET A 134 -19.90 -1.52 7.46
N MET A 135 -18.77 -0.90 7.13
CA MET A 135 -17.46 -1.56 7.21
C MET A 135 -17.12 -1.99 8.64
N GLN A 136 -17.47 -1.18 9.63
CA GLN A 136 -17.27 -1.52 11.03
C GLN A 136 -18.13 -2.72 11.44
N SER A 137 -19.41 -2.72 11.09
CA SER A 137 -20.33 -3.82 11.39
C SER A 137 -19.85 -5.14 10.77
N TRP A 138 -19.39 -5.08 9.52
CA TRP A 138 -18.74 -6.22 8.86
C TRP A 138 -17.48 -6.66 9.60
N ALA A 139 -16.59 -5.74 9.95
CA ALA A 139 -15.36 -6.07 10.67
C ALA A 139 -15.65 -6.73 12.04
N GLU A 140 -16.68 -6.29 12.75
CA GLU A 140 -17.12 -6.89 14.02
C GLU A 140 -17.65 -8.31 13.84
N GLU A 141 -18.51 -8.54 12.84
CA GLU A 141 -19.05 -9.87 12.51
C GLU A 141 -17.95 -10.89 12.20
N TRP A 142 -16.93 -10.45 11.45
CA TRP A 142 -15.81 -11.29 11.03
C TRP A 142 -14.65 -11.31 12.04
N GLN A 143 -14.82 -10.71 13.23
CA GLN A 143 -13.81 -10.62 14.29
C GLN A 143 -12.49 -9.97 13.83
N MET A 144 -12.58 -9.01 12.90
CA MET A 144 -11.48 -8.25 12.31
C MET A 144 -11.53 -6.77 12.73
N GLU A 145 -11.69 -6.51 14.03
CA GLU A 145 -11.88 -5.17 14.58
C GLU A 145 -10.86 -4.13 14.06
N PHE A 146 -11.37 -2.96 13.64
CA PHE A 146 -10.51 -1.83 13.29
C PHE A 146 -9.78 -1.30 14.52
N ASN A 147 -8.57 -0.76 14.30
CA ASN A 147 -7.83 -0.02 15.32
C ASN A 147 -8.05 1.49 15.12
N PRO A 148 -8.96 2.15 15.87
CA PRO A 148 -9.34 3.53 15.61
C PRO A 148 -8.19 4.52 15.83
N VAL A 149 -7.15 4.14 16.59
CA VAL A 149 -5.97 4.97 16.84
C VAL A 149 -5.07 5.05 15.60
N LYS A 150 -5.05 3.99 14.78
CA LYS A 150 -4.30 3.93 13.52
C LYS A 150 -5.12 4.38 12.31
N CYS A 151 -6.44 4.47 12.46
CA CYS A 151 -7.33 4.97 11.43
C CYS A 151 -7.26 6.50 11.39
N GLU A 152 -6.98 7.04 10.21
CA GLU A 152 -6.80 8.48 9.97
C GLU A 152 -7.75 8.93 8.87
N VAL A 153 -8.21 10.19 8.94
CA VAL A 153 -9.01 10.82 7.90
C VAL A 153 -8.15 11.79 7.13
N PHE A 154 -8.22 11.67 5.80
CA PHE A 154 -7.47 12.51 4.88
C PHE A 154 -8.42 13.28 3.95
N HIS A 155 -8.43 14.61 4.07
CA HIS A 155 -9.40 15.47 3.39
C HIS A 155 -8.81 16.18 2.18
N PHE A 156 -9.33 15.91 0.98
CA PHE A 156 -8.93 16.61 -0.25
C PHE A 156 -9.97 17.63 -0.71
N GLY A 157 -9.51 18.63 -1.47
CA GLY A 157 -10.38 19.56 -2.19
C GLY A 157 -10.81 20.79 -1.40
N ARG A 158 -11.17 21.86 -2.12
CA ARG A 158 -11.54 23.16 -1.52
C ARG A 158 -12.97 23.19 -0.98
N THR A 159 -13.86 22.41 -1.56
CA THR A 159 -15.27 22.30 -1.18
C THR A 159 -15.50 21.32 -0.02
N ASN A 160 -14.43 20.70 0.50
CA ASN A 160 -14.51 19.74 1.58
C ASN A 160 -14.91 20.41 2.89
N LYS A 161 -15.99 19.94 3.50
CA LYS A 161 -16.51 20.47 4.78
C LYS A 161 -15.64 20.13 5.99
N ASN A 162 -14.64 19.27 5.85
CA ASN A 162 -13.77 18.79 6.94
C ASN A 162 -14.54 18.18 8.11
N ALA A 163 -15.59 17.42 7.79
CA ALA A 163 -16.41 16.71 8.76
C ALA A 163 -15.58 15.76 9.63
N GLU A 164 -16.10 15.45 10.81
CA GLU A 164 -15.53 14.44 11.69
C GLU A 164 -16.18 13.09 11.40
N TYR A 165 -15.35 12.06 11.32
CA TYR A 165 -15.80 10.68 11.16
C TYR A 165 -15.45 9.86 12.39
N ARG A 166 -16.27 8.85 12.66
CA ARG A 166 -16.13 7.98 13.83
C ARG A 166 -16.04 6.52 13.43
N VAL A 167 -15.21 5.78 14.16
CA VAL A 167 -15.12 4.32 14.12
C VAL A 167 -14.99 3.82 15.56
N ASN A 168 -15.75 2.79 15.93
CA ASN A 168 -15.84 2.25 17.29
C ASN A 168 -16.10 3.35 18.34
N GLY A 169 -16.98 4.31 18.01
CA GLY A 169 -17.33 5.45 18.88
C GLY A 169 -16.25 6.53 19.04
N ARG A 170 -15.04 6.34 18.49
CA ARG A 170 -13.94 7.31 18.55
C ARG A 170 -13.88 8.16 17.29
N VAL A 171 -13.62 9.46 17.46
CA VAL A 171 -13.35 10.37 16.34
C VAL A 171 -11.98 10.05 15.76
N LEU A 172 -11.93 9.89 14.44
CA LEU A 172 -10.69 9.63 13.72
C LEU A 172 -9.80 10.88 13.64
N SER A 173 -8.49 10.66 13.70
CA SER A 173 -7.50 11.74 13.62
C SER A 173 -7.42 12.29 12.20
N LYS A 174 -7.52 13.62 12.04
CA LYS A 174 -7.31 14.30 10.76
C LYS A 174 -5.83 14.50 10.52
N VAL A 175 -5.35 14.18 9.32
CA VAL A 175 -3.93 14.36 8.94
C VAL A 175 -3.79 15.24 7.70
N GLU A 176 -2.68 16.00 7.66
CA GLU A 176 -2.31 16.87 6.52
C GLU A 176 -1.37 16.15 5.54
N GLU A 177 -0.74 15.08 6.00
CA GLU A 177 0.11 14.21 5.21
C GLU A 177 -0.12 12.76 5.64
N GLN A 178 -0.24 11.85 4.66
CA GLN A 178 -0.40 10.42 4.91
C GLN A 178 0.65 9.63 4.13
N ARG A 179 1.21 8.59 4.76
CA ARG A 179 2.10 7.63 4.10
C ARG A 179 1.31 6.41 3.67
N ASP A 180 1.12 6.23 2.37
CA ASP A 180 0.38 5.13 1.78
C ASP A 180 1.31 4.27 0.93
N LEU A 181 1.51 3.01 1.32
CA LEU A 181 2.43 2.06 0.67
C LEU A 181 3.84 2.60 0.43
N GLY A 182 4.31 3.54 1.25
CA GLY A 182 5.65 4.14 1.10
C GLY A 182 5.70 5.43 0.29
N VAL A 183 4.58 5.85 -0.28
CA VAL A 183 4.40 7.17 -0.91
C VAL A 183 3.76 8.12 0.10
N TYR A 184 4.33 9.32 0.22
CA TYR A 184 3.74 10.38 1.04
C TYR A 184 2.82 11.23 0.19
N VAL A 185 1.56 11.30 0.57
CA VAL A 185 0.57 12.17 -0.05
C VAL A 185 0.31 13.33 0.89
N HIS A 186 0.42 14.55 0.37
CA HIS A 186 0.09 15.76 1.11
C HIS A 186 -1.31 16.24 0.72
N ARG A 187 -2.02 16.90 1.64
CA ARG A 187 -3.39 17.40 1.44
C ARG A 187 -3.54 18.29 0.21
N SER A 188 -2.53 19.12 -0.04
CA SER A 188 -2.48 20.01 -1.21
C SER A 188 -2.24 19.28 -2.54
N LEU A 189 -2.03 17.96 -2.51
CA LEU A 189 -1.65 17.11 -3.64
C LEU A 189 -0.33 17.53 -4.32
N LYS A 190 0.45 18.42 -3.69
CA LYS A 190 1.76 18.81 -4.18
C LYS A 190 2.77 17.68 -3.93
N VAL A 191 3.48 17.29 -4.98
CA VAL A 191 4.50 16.23 -4.95
C VAL A 191 5.76 16.62 -4.17
N ALA A 192 5.99 17.92 -3.95
CA ALA A 192 7.21 18.43 -3.33
C ALA A 192 7.57 17.72 -2.00
N THR A 193 6.57 17.39 -1.18
CA THR A 193 6.77 16.69 0.08
C THR A 193 7.28 15.26 -0.12
N GLN A 194 6.71 14.51 -1.08
CA GLN A 194 7.18 13.18 -1.43
C GLN A 194 8.61 13.22 -1.98
N VAL A 195 8.88 14.16 -2.89
CA VAL A 195 10.21 14.33 -3.49
C VAL A 195 11.26 14.62 -2.42
N ASP A 196 11.00 15.55 -1.50
CA ASP A 196 11.92 15.86 -0.41
C ASP A 196 12.21 14.64 0.46
N LYS A 197 11.19 13.85 0.82
CA LYS A 197 11.36 12.64 1.63
C LYS A 197 12.08 11.52 0.89
N ALA A 198 11.75 11.28 -0.38
CA ALA A 198 12.43 10.30 -1.22
C ALA A 198 13.92 10.67 -1.39
N CYS A 199 14.21 11.93 -1.70
CA CYS A 199 15.57 12.46 -1.79
C CYS A 199 16.32 12.30 -0.46
N LYS A 200 15.73 12.68 0.68
CA LYS A 200 16.37 12.52 2.00
C LYS A 200 16.70 11.06 2.31
N LYS A 201 15.79 10.13 1.99
CA LYS A 201 16.02 8.70 2.17
C LYS A 201 17.16 8.19 1.28
N ALA A 202 17.14 8.56 0.00
CA ALA A 202 18.19 8.22 -0.96
C ALA A 202 19.56 8.79 -0.53
N TYR A 203 19.61 10.06 -0.11
CA TYR A 203 20.81 10.70 0.43
C TYR A 203 21.31 10.01 1.70
N GLY A 204 20.41 9.58 2.59
CA GLY A 204 20.79 8.82 3.78
C GLY A 204 21.52 7.52 3.43
N VAL A 205 20.99 6.77 2.46
CA VAL A 205 21.62 5.54 1.95
C VAL A 205 22.94 5.85 1.24
N PHE A 206 22.99 6.89 0.41
CA PHE A 206 24.22 7.31 -0.25
C PHE A 206 25.31 7.71 0.76
N ALA A 207 24.95 8.46 1.80
CA ALA A 207 25.86 8.85 2.85
C ALA A 207 26.37 7.65 3.65
N PHE A 208 25.52 6.65 3.88
CA PHE A 208 25.90 5.37 4.48
C PHE A 208 26.94 4.64 3.61
N ILE A 209 26.68 4.49 2.31
CA ILE A 209 27.60 3.86 1.35
C ILE A 209 28.95 4.60 1.31
N SER A 210 28.89 5.94 1.16
CA SER A 210 30.08 6.79 1.05
C SER A 210 30.97 6.74 2.29
N ARG A 211 30.39 6.60 3.48
CA ARG A 211 31.14 6.52 4.75
C ARG A 211 31.53 5.09 5.14
N GLY A 212 30.73 4.10 4.76
CA GLY A 212 30.87 2.72 5.22
C GLY A 212 31.80 1.86 4.36
N ILE A 213 32.03 2.24 3.10
CA ILE A 213 32.83 1.41 2.17
C ILE A 213 34.21 2.02 1.99
N GLU A 214 35.24 1.23 2.28
CA GLU A 214 36.64 1.65 2.14
C GLU A 214 37.05 1.72 0.66
N PHE A 215 36.76 0.67 -0.11
CA PHE A 215 37.08 0.58 -1.53
C PHE A 215 36.02 1.24 -2.43
N LYS A 216 36.33 2.40 -3.00
CA LYS A 216 35.39 3.23 -3.78
C LYS A 216 35.76 3.30 -5.28
N SER A 217 35.95 2.16 -5.94
CA SER A 217 36.11 2.17 -7.40
C SER A 217 34.83 2.67 -8.08
N ARG A 218 34.96 3.17 -9.31
CA ARG A 218 33.83 3.65 -10.09
C ARG A 218 32.78 2.56 -10.29
N GLU A 219 33.22 1.35 -10.59
CA GLU A 219 32.37 0.19 -10.86
C GLU A 219 31.56 -0.19 -9.61
N VAL A 220 32.22 -0.28 -8.45
CA VAL A 220 31.58 -0.62 -7.17
C VAL A 220 30.59 0.47 -6.76
N MET A 221 30.99 1.74 -6.82
CA MET A 221 30.11 2.85 -6.46
C MET A 221 28.88 2.96 -7.39
N LEU A 222 29.05 2.70 -8.68
CA LEU A 222 27.94 2.68 -9.64
C LEU A 222 26.96 1.53 -9.35
N GLN A 223 27.48 0.33 -9.08
CA GLN A 223 26.66 -0.83 -8.76
C GLN A 223 25.86 -0.58 -7.48
N LEU A 224 26.49 -0.03 -6.44
CA LEU A 224 25.84 0.29 -5.17
C LEU A 224 24.80 1.41 -5.30
N TYR A 225 25.09 2.43 -6.09
CA TYR A 225 24.11 3.48 -6.37
C TYR A 225 22.85 2.91 -7.04
N ARG A 226 23.01 2.09 -8.08
CA ARG A 226 21.90 1.48 -8.83
C ARG A 226 21.07 0.52 -7.97
N THR A 227 21.71 -0.22 -7.08
CA THR A 227 21.05 -1.25 -6.26
C THR A 227 20.41 -0.70 -5.00
N LEU A 228 20.98 0.33 -4.37
CA LEU A 228 20.56 0.79 -3.05
C LEU A 228 19.98 2.21 -3.03
N VAL A 229 20.49 3.11 -3.87
CA VAL A 229 20.06 4.53 -3.85
C VAL A 229 18.94 4.76 -4.85
N ARG A 230 19.13 4.31 -6.10
CA ARG A 230 18.19 4.49 -7.21
C ARG A 230 16.78 3.97 -6.91
N PRO A 231 16.57 2.79 -6.27
CA PRO A 231 15.23 2.31 -5.98
C PRO A 231 14.44 3.26 -5.07
N HIS A 232 15.09 4.02 -4.19
CA HIS A 232 14.39 5.00 -3.35
C HIS A 232 13.90 6.22 -4.11
N LEU A 233 14.50 6.53 -5.26
CA LEU A 233 14.11 7.65 -6.11
C LEU A 233 13.06 7.21 -7.15
N GLU A 234 13.14 5.97 -7.62
CA GLU A 234 12.29 5.45 -8.71
C GLU A 234 11.05 4.68 -8.22
N TYR A 235 11.02 4.24 -6.97
CA TYR A 235 9.86 3.58 -6.39
C TYR A 235 8.60 4.42 -6.58
N CYS A 236 7.53 3.84 -7.15
CA CYS A 236 6.25 4.52 -7.43
C CYS A 236 6.34 5.79 -8.31
N VAL A 237 7.35 5.90 -9.18
CA VAL A 237 7.51 7.06 -10.08
C VAL A 237 6.25 7.36 -10.93
N GLN A 238 5.48 6.33 -11.29
CA GLN A 238 4.20 6.46 -12.01
C GLN A 238 3.18 7.35 -11.30
N PHE A 239 3.30 7.53 -9.98
CA PHE A 239 2.39 8.36 -9.19
C PHE A 239 2.70 9.86 -9.31
N TRP A 240 3.90 10.23 -9.78
CA TRP A 240 4.33 11.63 -9.86
C TRP A 240 5.12 12.02 -11.11
N SER A 241 5.25 11.13 -12.09
CA SER A 241 5.67 11.51 -13.44
C SER A 241 4.48 12.13 -14.18
N PHE A 242 4.29 13.43 -14.01
CA PHE A 242 3.33 14.23 -14.76
C PHE A 242 4.02 14.98 -15.89
#